data_AF-A0A512RI80-F1
#
_entry.id   AF-A0A512RI80-F1
#
_cell.length_a   1.000
_cell.length_b   1.000
_cell.length_c   1.000
_cell.angle_alpha   90.00
_cell.angle_beta   90.00
_cell.angle_gamma   90.00
#
_symmetry.space_group_name_H-M   'P 1'
#
loop_
_entity.id
_entity.type
_entity.pdbx_description
1 polymer ?
#
loop_
_entity_poly.entity_id
_entity_poly.type
_entity_poly.pdbx_seq_one_letter_code
_entity_poly.pdbx_strand_id
1 'polypeptide(L)'
;MKKVTLIICAAIFSSGVAFSQKKSSKSKAVAKKVEAPAVVKEAFQQNGEFAGTADASWKKTASGNWIASFEKEGVKTAAEYNAEGAWVATRSEYGNGNLPETVLGTLKNKYPSAVVKDGWKIERSDVASYYKINIDDNGAAKTVLLNDAGTIVD
;
A
#
# COMPACT_ATOMS: atom_id res chain seq x y z
N MET A 1 21.10 -55.64 29.07
CA MET A 1 20.35 -56.32 30.16
C MET A 1 20.71 -55.67 31.49
N LYS A 2 19.68 -55.16 32.18
CA LYS A 2 19.55 -54.85 33.62
C LYS A 2 20.84 -54.59 34.42
N LYS A 3 21.01 -53.34 34.86
CA LYS A 3 21.50 -53.03 36.20
C LYS A 3 20.68 -51.89 36.79
N VAL A 4 19.74 -52.26 37.66
CA VAL A 4 19.19 -51.37 38.68
C VAL A 4 20.11 -51.54 39.89
N THR A 5 20.61 -50.45 40.43
CA THR A 5 21.17 -50.45 41.79
C THR A 5 20.67 -49.19 42.49
N LEU A 6 20.08 -49.46 43.65
CA LEU A 6 19.39 -48.57 44.57
C LEU A 6 20.37 -48.18 45.70
N ILE A 7 19.90 -47.36 46.65
CA ILE A 7 20.47 -47.04 47.97
C ILE A 7 21.60 -45.96 47.88
N ILE A 8 21.68 -44.86 48.64
CA ILE A 8 21.40 -44.57 50.07
C ILE A 8 21.13 -43.06 50.26
N CYS A 9 20.14 -42.73 51.10
CA CYS A 9 19.90 -41.40 51.66
C CYS A 9 21.06 -40.94 52.57
N ALA A 10 21.51 -39.70 52.43
CA ALA A 10 22.09 -38.93 53.52
C ALA A 10 21.56 -37.50 53.46
N ALA A 11 20.84 -37.09 54.51
CA ALA A 11 20.52 -35.70 54.82
C ALA A 11 21.83 -34.90 55.01
N ILE A 12 21.87 -33.58 54.82
CA ILE A 12 21.62 -32.59 55.88
C ILE A 12 21.70 -31.17 55.25
N PHE A 13 20.68 -30.35 55.56
CA PHE A 13 20.64 -28.88 55.73
C PHE A 13 21.59 -27.96 54.93
N SER A 14 21.03 -26.97 54.23
CA SER A 14 20.95 -25.58 54.73
C SER A 14 20.54 -24.56 53.64
N SER A 15 19.65 -23.64 54.06
CA SER A 15 19.44 -22.26 53.57
C SER A 15 19.08 -22.02 52.10
N GLY A 16 17.97 -21.29 51.91
CA GLY A 16 17.41 -21.00 50.61
C GLY A 16 18.18 -19.96 49.80
N VAL A 17 17.94 -20.01 48.49
CA VAL A 17 17.88 -18.83 47.63
C VAL A 17 16.63 -18.98 46.76
N ALA A 18 15.80 -17.94 46.78
CA ALA A 18 14.59 -17.87 45.98
C ALA A 18 14.92 -18.03 44.50
N PHE A 19 14.38 -19.06 43.85
CA PHE A 19 14.39 -19.15 42.39
C PHE A 19 13.42 -18.10 41.85
N SER A 20 13.94 -16.91 41.55
CA SER A 20 13.25 -15.92 40.74
C SER A 20 12.87 -16.59 39.42
N GLN A 21 11.57 -16.82 39.21
CA GLN A 21 11.02 -17.22 37.93
C GLN A 21 11.38 -16.11 36.93
N LYS A 22 12.46 -16.32 36.17
CA LYS A 22 12.74 -15.58 34.95
C LYS A 22 11.62 -15.93 33.97
N LYS A 23 10.48 -15.24 34.09
CA LYS A 23 9.51 -15.08 33.00
C LYS A 23 10.34 -14.65 31.80
N SER A 24 10.53 -15.57 30.87
CA SER A 24 10.94 -15.22 29.52
C SER A 24 9.92 -14.20 29.04
N SER A 25 10.28 -12.92 29.10
CA SER A 25 9.60 -11.88 28.35
C SER A 25 9.73 -12.30 26.89
N LYS A 26 8.70 -12.96 26.37
CA LYS A 26 8.48 -13.02 24.93
C LYS A 26 8.30 -11.56 24.52
N SER A 27 9.40 -10.92 24.14
CA SER A 27 9.38 -9.69 23.38
C SER A 27 8.48 -9.99 22.19
N LYS A 28 7.29 -9.36 22.16
CA LYS A 28 6.44 -9.34 20.99
C LYS A 28 7.31 -8.72 19.90
N ALA A 29 7.83 -9.53 18.99
CA ALA A 29 8.57 -9.04 17.84
C ALA A 29 7.63 -8.11 17.06
N VAL A 30 7.83 -6.80 17.21
CA VAL A 30 7.15 -5.80 16.40
C VAL A 30 7.63 -6.05 14.97
N ALA A 31 6.75 -6.50 14.10
CA ALA A 31 7.06 -6.67 12.68
C ALA A 31 7.62 -5.34 12.16
N LYS A 32 8.85 -5.35 11.63
CA LYS A 32 9.45 -4.15 11.04
C LYS A 32 8.54 -3.68 9.90
N LYS A 33 8.02 -2.45 10.02
CA LYS A 33 7.33 -1.78 8.92
C LYS A 33 8.29 -1.72 7.73
N VAL A 34 7.80 -2.10 6.55
CA VAL A 34 8.56 -1.98 5.31
C VAL A 34 8.73 -0.50 5.03
N GLU A 35 9.98 -0.07 4.82
CA GLU A 35 10.36 1.33 4.61
C GLU A 35 11.23 1.43 3.37
N ALA A 36 10.99 2.47 2.55
CA ALA A 36 11.79 2.72 1.36
C ALA A 36 13.17 3.34 1.69
N PRO A 37 14.16 3.21 0.78
CA PRO A 37 15.46 3.86 0.91
C PRO A 37 15.33 5.38 1.05
N ALA A 38 16.34 6.03 1.66
CA ALA A 38 16.35 7.47 1.87
C ALA A 38 16.13 8.26 0.57
N VAL A 39 16.85 7.91 -0.50
CA VAL A 39 16.72 8.56 -1.82
C VAL A 39 15.27 8.56 -2.36
N VAL A 40 14.56 7.44 -2.17
CA VAL A 40 13.16 7.31 -2.62
C VAL A 40 12.22 8.15 -1.76
N LYS A 41 12.42 8.16 -0.43
CA LYS A 41 11.61 8.96 0.49
C LYS A 41 11.83 10.45 0.28
N GLU A 42 13.06 10.87 0.04
CA GLU A 42 13.41 12.26 -0.27
C GLU A 42 12.77 12.69 -1.59
N ALA A 43 12.88 11.88 -2.65
CA ALA A 43 12.22 12.17 -3.93
C ALA A 43 10.69 12.28 -3.79
N PHE A 44 10.08 11.39 -3.00
CA PHE A 44 8.65 11.46 -2.70
C PHE A 44 8.27 12.77 -2.00
N GLN A 45 9.05 13.22 -1.01
CA GLN A 45 8.78 14.47 -0.28
C GLN A 45 9.11 15.73 -1.10
N GLN A 46 10.02 15.65 -2.06
CA GLN A 46 10.34 16.75 -2.98
C GLN A 46 9.27 16.95 -4.06
N ASN A 47 8.43 15.93 -4.31
CA ASN A 47 7.31 16.10 -5.21
C ASN A 47 6.30 17.08 -4.58
N GLY A 48 6.06 18.22 -5.24
CA GLY A 48 5.20 19.28 -4.74
C GLY A 48 3.75 18.85 -4.47
N GLU A 49 3.28 17.77 -5.11
CA GLU A 49 1.94 17.24 -4.86
C GLU A 49 1.85 16.38 -3.59
N PHE A 50 2.97 15.85 -3.13
CA PHE A 50 3.03 14.89 -2.02
C PHE A 50 3.78 15.46 -0.81
N ALA A 51 4.40 16.63 -0.95
CA ALA A 51 5.11 17.32 0.11
C ALA A 51 4.25 17.43 1.37
N GLY A 52 4.81 16.98 2.51
CA GLY A 52 4.10 16.97 3.80
C GLY A 52 3.28 15.72 4.07
N THR A 53 3.19 14.77 3.14
CA THR A 53 2.56 13.46 3.39
C THR A 53 3.44 12.66 4.35
N ALA A 54 3.06 12.60 5.62
CA ALA A 54 3.82 11.88 6.65
C ALA A 54 3.47 10.38 6.72
N ASP A 55 2.22 10.01 6.40
CA ASP A 55 1.65 8.69 6.68
C ASP A 55 1.67 7.71 5.51
N ALA A 56 2.64 7.86 4.59
CA ALA A 56 2.80 6.94 3.48
C ALA A 56 3.16 5.52 3.97
N SER A 57 2.46 4.53 3.42
CA SER A 57 2.77 3.11 3.56
C SER A 57 3.60 2.65 2.38
N TRP A 58 4.74 2.00 2.64
CA TRP A 58 5.69 1.61 1.60
C TRP A 58 5.62 0.13 1.28
N LYS A 59 5.72 -0.17 -0.02
CA LYS A 59 5.86 -1.54 -0.53
C LYS A 59 6.93 -1.58 -1.61
N LYS A 60 7.81 -2.57 -1.55
CA LYS A 60 8.71 -2.91 -2.66
C LYS A 60 7.99 -3.84 -3.65
N THR A 61 8.07 -3.53 -4.93
CA THR A 61 7.53 -4.36 -6.00
C THR A 61 8.53 -5.45 -6.40
N ALA A 62 8.07 -6.48 -7.13
CA ALA A 62 8.95 -7.51 -7.66
C ALA A 62 9.99 -6.96 -8.65
N SER A 63 9.68 -5.85 -9.33
CA SER A 63 10.60 -5.17 -10.26
C SER A 63 11.72 -4.37 -9.58
N GLY A 64 11.66 -4.21 -8.26
CA GLY A 64 12.60 -3.40 -7.50
C GLY A 64 12.12 -1.98 -7.18
N ASN A 65 11.07 -1.51 -7.86
CA ASN A 65 10.42 -0.21 -7.57
C ASN A 65 9.79 -0.18 -6.18
N TRP A 66 9.56 1.03 -5.68
CA TRP A 66 8.91 1.33 -4.42
C TRP A 66 7.61 2.08 -4.64
N ILE A 67 6.55 1.67 -3.96
CA ILE A 67 5.25 2.31 -3.99
C ILE A 67 4.99 2.93 -2.63
N ALA A 68 4.72 4.23 -2.61
CA ALA A 68 4.12 4.96 -1.50
C ALA A 68 2.61 4.97 -1.68
N SER A 69 1.87 4.36 -0.77
CA SER A 69 0.41 4.43 -0.69
C SER A 69 -0.02 5.39 0.41
N PHE A 70 -0.87 6.35 0.08
CA PHE A 70 -1.32 7.42 0.97
C PHE A 70 -2.70 7.94 0.52
N GLU A 71 -3.26 8.86 1.28
CA GLU A 71 -4.51 9.55 0.92
C GLU A 71 -4.18 10.99 0.56
N LYS A 72 -4.65 11.43 -0.61
CA LYS A 72 -4.52 12.80 -1.11
C LYS A 72 -5.92 13.34 -1.32
N GLU A 73 -6.32 14.35 -0.55
CA GLU A 73 -7.64 15.00 -0.68
C GLU A 73 -8.83 14.00 -0.64
N GLY A 74 -8.76 12.97 0.20
CA GLY A 74 -9.81 11.94 0.28
C GLY A 74 -9.68 10.81 -0.75
N VAL A 75 -8.66 10.84 -1.60
CA VAL A 75 -8.45 9.88 -2.70
C VAL A 75 -7.24 9.01 -2.41
N LYS A 76 -7.44 7.69 -2.45
CA LYS A 76 -6.35 6.72 -2.31
C LYS A 76 -5.38 6.88 -3.48
N THR A 77 -4.13 7.17 -3.15
CA THR A 77 -3.09 7.48 -4.12
C THR A 77 -1.89 6.57 -3.92
N ALA A 78 -1.34 6.08 -5.03
CA ALA A 78 -0.13 5.28 -5.06
C ALA A 78 0.90 5.94 -5.98
N ALA A 79 1.98 6.44 -5.41
CA ALA A 79 3.12 6.98 -6.16
C ALA A 79 4.24 5.95 -6.22
N GLU A 80 4.70 5.64 -7.43
CA GLU A 80 5.71 4.65 -7.73
C GLU A 80 7.03 5.35 -8.11
N TYR A 81 8.13 4.87 -7.52
CA TYR A 81 9.48 5.35 -7.76
C TYR A 81 10.40 4.16 -8.01
N ASN A 82 11.40 4.32 -8.87
CA ASN A 82 12.45 3.31 -9.01
C ASN A 82 13.42 3.33 -7.80
N ALA A 83 14.42 2.45 -7.80
CA ALA A 83 15.36 2.35 -6.68
C ALA A 83 16.25 3.60 -6.50
N GLU A 84 16.41 4.39 -7.57
CA GLU A 84 17.18 5.62 -7.62
C GLU A 84 16.35 6.86 -7.24
N GLY A 85 15.05 6.69 -6.94
CA GLY A 85 14.15 7.78 -6.57
C GLY A 85 13.55 8.53 -7.77
N ALA A 86 13.71 8.05 -9.00
CA ALA A 86 13.00 8.62 -10.14
C ALA A 86 11.52 8.23 -10.09
N TRP A 87 10.64 9.22 -10.28
CA TRP A 87 9.20 8.99 -10.37
C TRP A 87 8.84 8.17 -11.61
N VAL A 88 8.03 7.13 -11.41
CA VAL A 88 7.59 6.20 -12.45
C VAL A 88 6.13 6.49 -12.82
N ALA A 89 5.26 6.54 -11.82
CA ALA A 89 3.83 6.75 -12.02
C ALA A 89 3.14 7.22 -10.74
N THR A 90 2.03 7.94 -10.88
CA THR A 90 1.04 8.14 -9.83
C THR A 90 -0.28 7.55 -10.28
N ARG A 91 -0.95 6.84 -9.37
CA ARG A 91 -2.28 6.26 -9.61
C ARG A 91 -3.21 6.69 -8.48
N SER A 92 -4.27 7.41 -8.83
CA SER A 92 -5.29 7.88 -7.89
C SER A 92 -6.58 7.10 -8.14
N GLU A 93 -7.07 6.38 -7.14
CA GLU A 93 -8.21 5.46 -7.23
C GLU A 93 -9.51 6.16 -6.84
N TYR A 94 -10.49 6.12 -7.74
CA TYR A 94 -11.82 6.67 -7.58
C TYR A 94 -12.83 5.53 -7.53
N GLY A 95 -13.17 5.09 -6.32
CA GLY A 95 -14.23 4.12 -6.10
C GLY A 95 -15.62 4.74 -6.19
N ASN A 96 -16.63 3.90 -6.52
CA ASN A 96 -18.05 4.25 -6.45
C ASN A 96 -18.44 5.49 -7.25
N GLY A 97 -17.75 5.78 -8.36
CA GLY A 97 -18.05 6.92 -9.22
C GLY A 97 -17.73 8.29 -8.63
N ASN A 98 -16.91 8.38 -7.57
CA ASN A 98 -16.39 9.65 -7.05
C ASN A 98 -15.31 10.25 -7.98
N LEU A 99 -15.65 10.43 -9.25
CA LEU A 99 -14.77 10.96 -10.27
C LEU A 99 -14.90 12.48 -10.36
N PRO A 100 -13.89 13.17 -10.92
CA PRO A 100 -14.03 14.58 -11.29
C PRO A 100 -15.27 14.81 -12.16
N GLU A 101 -15.96 15.92 -11.92
CA GLU A 101 -17.24 16.22 -12.55
C GLU A 101 -17.14 16.20 -14.08
N THR A 102 -16.06 16.73 -14.65
CA THR A 102 -15.80 16.73 -16.09
C THR A 102 -15.78 15.32 -16.69
N VAL A 103 -15.14 14.36 -16.00
CA VAL A 103 -15.08 12.95 -16.43
C VAL A 103 -16.46 12.30 -16.32
N LEU A 104 -17.14 12.52 -15.19
CA LEU A 104 -18.47 11.97 -14.94
C LEU A 104 -19.51 12.51 -15.94
N GLY A 105 -19.40 13.80 -16.30
CA GLY A 105 -20.25 14.44 -17.29
C GLY A 105 -20.12 13.81 -18.67
N THR A 106 -18.89 13.60 -19.14
CA THR A 106 -18.67 12.92 -20.43
C THR A 106 -19.25 11.50 -20.43
N LEU A 107 -19.03 10.74 -19.35
CA LEU A 107 -19.56 9.38 -19.23
C LEU A 107 -21.09 9.36 -19.26
N LYS A 108 -21.75 10.23 -18.50
CA LYS A 108 -23.22 10.34 -18.50
C LYS A 108 -23.77 10.73 -19.87
N ASN A 109 -23.09 11.61 -20.60
CA ASN A 109 -23.53 12.04 -21.93
C ASN A 109 -23.35 10.92 -22.97
N LYS A 110 -22.25 10.17 -22.92
CA LYS A 110 -21.94 9.13 -23.90
C LYS A 110 -22.64 7.79 -23.59
N TYR A 111 -22.77 7.47 -22.31
CA TYR A 111 -23.28 6.20 -21.77
C TYR A 111 -24.33 6.49 -20.68
N PRO A 112 -25.51 7.02 -21.05
CA PRO A 112 -26.49 7.53 -20.08
C PRO A 112 -27.07 6.46 -19.14
N SER A 113 -27.05 5.19 -19.55
CA SER A 113 -27.54 4.06 -18.74
C SER A 113 -26.42 3.34 -17.98
N ALA A 114 -25.16 3.75 -18.15
CA ALA A 114 -24.04 3.03 -17.58
C ALA A 114 -23.83 3.36 -16.09
N VAL A 115 -23.44 2.33 -15.34
CA VAL A 115 -23.04 2.43 -13.94
C VAL A 115 -21.52 2.46 -13.86
N VAL A 116 -20.96 3.55 -13.35
CA VAL A 116 -19.52 3.63 -13.04
C VAL A 116 -19.21 2.71 -11.85
N LYS A 117 -18.25 1.80 -12.02
CA LYS A 117 -17.82 0.87 -10.96
C LYS A 117 -16.64 1.45 -10.18
N ASP A 118 -15.57 1.74 -10.90
CA ASP A 118 -14.33 2.29 -10.38
C ASP A 118 -13.58 3.03 -11.49
N GLY A 119 -12.54 3.76 -11.10
CA GLY A 119 -11.66 4.40 -12.04
C GLY A 119 -10.33 4.82 -11.42
N TRP A 120 -9.37 5.12 -12.29
CA TRP A 120 -8.07 5.62 -11.88
C TRP A 120 -7.67 6.83 -12.71
N LYS A 121 -7.11 7.87 -12.09
CA LYS A 121 -6.22 8.78 -12.80
C LYS A 121 -4.84 8.14 -12.82
N ILE A 122 -4.24 8.05 -14.00
CA ILE A 122 -2.90 7.50 -14.21
C ILE A 122 -2.04 8.61 -14.79
N GLU A 123 -0.96 8.92 -14.07
CA GLU A 123 0.03 9.92 -14.44
C GLU A 123 1.37 9.21 -14.57
N ARG A 124 2.07 9.44 -15.68
CA ARG A 124 3.36 8.82 -16.00
C ARG A 124 4.20 9.81 -16.80
N SER A 125 5.51 9.59 -16.86
CA SER A 125 6.42 10.44 -17.63
C SER A 125 6.46 10.12 -19.13
N ASP A 126 6.03 8.92 -19.52
CA ASP A 126 6.13 8.41 -20.91
C ASP A 126 4.87 8.63 -21.75
N VAL A 127 3.74 8.92 -21.11
CA VAL A 127 2.46 9.18 -21.77
C VAL A 127 1.72 10.31 -21.07
N ALA A 128 0.86 11.03 -21.78
CA ALA A 128 -0.03 12.01 -21.19
C ALA A 128 -0.91 11.37 -20.10
N SER A 129 -1.26 12.14 -19.08
CA SER A 129 -2.20 11.72 -18.03
C SER A 129 -3.56 11.34 -18.59
N TYR A 130 -4.17 10.33 -17.99
CA TYR A 130 -5.48 9.86 -18.40
C TYR A 130 -6.26 9.22 -17.25
N TYR A 131 -7.57 9.24 -17.39
CA TYR A 131 -8.51 8.47 -16.60
C TYR A 131 -8.77 7.13 -17.29
N LYS A 132 -8.70 6.04 -16.52
CA LYS A 132 -9.15 4.71 -16.92
C LYS A 132 -10.36 4.36 -16.08
N ILE A 133 -11.55 4.37 -16.67
CA ILE A 133 -12.82 4.19 -15.95
C ILE A 133 -13.47 2.89 -16.37
N ASN A 134 -13.84 2.05 -15.40
CA ASN A 134 -14.64 0.87 -15.67
C ASN A 134 -16.12 1.19 -15.43
N ILE A 135 -16.92 0.91 -16.45
CA ILE A 135 -18.37 1.08 -16.44
C ILE A 135 -19.06 -0.25 -16.75
N ASP A 136 -20.30 -0.38 -16.31
CA ASP A 136 -21.23 -1.41 -16.72
C ASP A 136 -22.33 -0.72 -17.52
N ASP A 137 -22.32 -0.96 -18.82
CA ASP A 137 -23.26 -0.38 -19.76
C ASP A 137 -24.24 -1.48 -20.19
N ASN A 138 -25.44 -1.44 -19.62
CA ASN A 138 -26.50 -2.41 -19.90
C ASN A 138 -26.08 -3.88 -19.68
N GLY A 139 -25.32 -4.14 -18.60
CA GLY A 139 -24.84 -5.48 -18.24
C GLY A 139 -23.50 -5.86 -18.90
N ALA A 140 -22.94 -5.01 -19.76
CA ALA A 140 -21.64 -5.24 -20.37
C ALA A 140 -20.56 -4.39 -19.70
N ALA A 141 -19.51 -5.04 -19.20
CA ALA A 141 -18.33 -4.35 -18.68
C ALA A 141 -17.56 -3.67 -19.82
N LYS A 142 -17.24 -2.38 -19.65
CA LYS A 142 -16.42 -1.58 -20.57
C LYS A 142 -15.39 -0.79 -19.78
N THR A 143 -14.22 -0.59 -20.38
CA THR A 143 -13.24 0.39 -19.91
C THR A 143 -13.28 1.58 -20.87
N VAL A 144 -13.32 2.79 -20.34
CA VAL A 144 -13.28 4.03 -21.12
C VAL A 144 -12.04 4.81 -20.70
N LEU A 145 -11.25 5.26 -21.69
CA LEU A 145 -10.10 6.12 -21.47
C LEU A 145 -10.47 7.57 -21.76
N LEU A 146 -10.14 8.47 -20.83
CA LEU A 146 -10.37 9.91 -21.00
C LEU A 146 -9.10 10.69 -20.66
N ASN A 147 -8.84 11.79 -21.35
CA ASN A 147 -7.78 12.72 -20.96
C ASN A 147 -8.23 13.63 -19.79
N ASP A 148 -7.33 14.51 -19.32
CA ASP A 148 -7.62 15.44 -18.22
C ASP A 148 -8.74 16.46 -18.53
N ALA A 149 -9.02 16.71 -19.82
CA ALA A 149 -10.17 17.53 -20.23
C ALA A 149 -11.49 16.73 -20.27
N GLY A 150 -11.48 15.46 -19.85
CA GLY A 150 -12.62 14.56 -19.91
C GLY A 150 -13.06 14.21 -21.33
N THR A 151 -12.18 14.33 -22.33
CA THR A 151 -12.43 13.85 -23.69
C THR A 151 -12.08 12.36 -23.77
N ILE A 152 -12.95 11.55 -24.37
CA ILE A 152 -12.66 10.13 -24.62
C ILE A 152 -11.53 10.03 -25.64
N VAL A 153 -10.49 9.25 -25.31
CA VAL A 153 -9.27 9.08 -26.13
C VAL A 153 -9.04 7.63 -26.58
N ASP A 154 -10.04 6.77 -26.35
CA ASP A 154 -10.08 5.39 -26.84
C ASP A 154 -10.53 5.32 -28.31
#